data_AF-A0A0N6W5K9-F1
#
_entry.id   AF-A0A0N6W5K9-F1
#
_cell.length_a   1.000
_cell.length_b   1.000
_cell.length_c   1.000
_cell.angle_alpha   90.00
_cell.angle_beta   90.00
_cell.angle_gamma   90.00
#
_symmetry.space_group_name_H-M   'P 1'
#
loop_
_entity.id
_entity.type
_entity.pdbx_description
1 polymer ?
#
loop_
_entity_poly.entity_id
_entity_poly.type
_entity_poly.pdbx_seq_one_letter_code
_entity_poly.pdbx_strand_id
1 'polypeptide(L)'
;MSKTTATAARTLARLVEAEDAATAARREEARAAGVAERAAARVIKARTARTEARKALRAAERAGKGIAAATRRLATREARLAELVEAARTRKAEATAARRARRSAERKVESIGRRAALAATRSVQKIAAVLGEAVLTPAPETDPIMDADELPAVEVIEAHAARYAELDRQAKDTAKLAEAEKTWLRRLPTGTHGRVVITRTPGRSVLDNARIELDYMDRFQEPAPRKSTRSTFKCDATAVLAADEADAAALTLIA
;
A
#
# COMPACT_ATOMS: atom_id res chain seq x y z
N MET A 1 0.63 -8.03 -7.79
CA MET A 1 1.73 -7.92 -6.80
C MET A 1 1.92 -9.24 -6.07
N SER A 2 3.16 -9.71 -5.88
CA SER A 2 3.41 -10.93 -5.10
C SER A 2 3.05 -10.72 -3.61
N LYS A 3 2.61 -11.77 -2.91
CA LYS A 3 2.30 -11.75 -1.47
C LYS A 3 3.46 -11.21 -0.63
N THR A 4 4.70 -11.44 -1.07
CA THR A 4 5.94 -10.95 -0.45
C THR A 4 6.07 -9.43 -0.58
N THR A 5 5.82 -8.89 -1.78
CA THR A 5 5.88 -7.44 -2.06
C THR A 5 4.83 -6.67 -1.26
N ALA A 6 3.60 -7.18 -1.19
CA ALA A 6 2.54 -6.58 -0.39
C ALA A 6 2.82 -6.63 1.12
N THR A 7 3.61 -7.60 1.59
CA THR A 7 4.02 -7.69 2.99
C THR A 7 5.14 -6.70 3.30
N ALA A 8 6.13 -6.58 2.40
CA ALA A 8 7.20 -5.60 2.49
C ALA A 8 6.67 -4.16 2.53
N ALA A 9 5.73 -3.82 1.63
CA ALA A 9 5.09 -2.51 1.61
C ALA A 9 4.35 -2.19 2.93
N ARG A 10 3.62 -3.16 3.49
CA ARG A 10 2.94 -2.98 4.80
C ARG A 10 3.93 -2.82 5.96
N THR A 11 5.06 -3.52 5.94
CA THR A 11 6.09 -3.35 6.98
C THR A 11 6.80 -2.01 6.88
N LEU A 12 7.00 -1.48 5.67
CA LEU A 12 7.56 -0.15 5.45
C LEU A 12 6.57 0.95 5.89
N ALA A 13 5.29 0.85 5.55
CA ALA A 13 4.27 1.79 6.02
C ALA A 13 4.23 1.85 7.57
N ARG A 14 4.27 0.69 8.23
CA ARG A 14 4.34 0.61 9.70
C ARG A 14 5.64 1.19 10.29
N LEU A 15 6.74 1.18 9.53
CA LEU A 15 8.00 1.80 9.95
C LEU A 15 7.85 3.32 9.98
N VAL A 16 7.30 3.90 8.90
CA VAL A 16 7.04 5.35 8.81
C VAL A 16 6.11 5.80 9.94
N GLU A 17 4.99 5.10 10.16
CA GLU A 17 4.09 5.40 11.28
C GLU A 17 4.79 5.32 12.65
N ALA A 18 5.73 4.39 12.82
CA ALA A 18 6.49 4.26 14.06
C ALA A 18 7.51 5.38 14.23
N GLU A 19 8.16 5.83 13.15
CA GLU A 19 9.10 6.96 13.15
C GLU A 19 8.39 8.28 13.48
N ASP A 20 7.19 8.49 12.91
CA ASP A 20 6.34 9.63 13.24
C ASP A 20 5.94 9.62 14.72
N ALA A 21 5.52 8.45 15.23
CA ALA A 21 5.20 8.30 16.65
C ALA A 21 6.41 8.54 17.56
N ALA A 22 7.60 8.09 17.17
CA ALA A 22 8.84 8.34 17.93
C ALA A 22 9.22 9.83 17.90
N THR A 23 9.02 10.50 16.77
CA THR A 23 9.25 11.95 16.64
C THR A 23 8.27 12.75 17.49
N ALA A 24 6.99 12.38 17.49
CA ALA A 24 5.99 12.98 18.37
C ALA A 24 6.34 12.77 19.85
N ALA A 25 6.77 11.56 20.23
CA ALA A 25 7.18 11.26 21.60
C ALA A 25 8.41 12.06 22.05
N ARG A 26 9.38 12.32 21.16
CA ARG A 26 10.53 13.19 21.45
C ARG A 26 10.11 14.64 21.70
N ARG A 27 9.19 15.17 20.88
CA ARG A 27 8.64 16.52 21.08
C ARG A 27 7.91 16.63 22.42
N GLU A 28 7.14 15.61 22.76
CA GLU A 28 6.39 15.59 24.02
C GLU A 28 7.31 15.44 25.24
N GLU A 29 8.36 14.62 25.17
CA GLU A 29 9.40 14.56 26.21
C GLU A 29 10.03 15.93 26.43
N ALA A 30 10.43 16.62 25.35
CA ALA A 30 11.05 17.94 25.43
C ALA A 30 10.11 18.98 26.08
N ARG A 31 8.83 18.97 25.70
CA ARG A 31 7.80 19.84 26.29
C ARG A 31 7.62 19.54 27.78
N ALA A 32 7.43 18.27 28.14
CA ALA A 32 7.21 17.86 29.52
C ALA A 32 8.43 18.16 30.41
N ALA A 33 9.64 17.93 29.90
CA ALA A 33 10.89 18.27 30.58
C ALA A 33 10.99 19.79 30.84
N GLY A 34 10.74 20.63 29.83
CA GLY A 34 10.77 22.09 29.99
C GLY A 34 9.68 22.63 30.92
N VAL A 35 8.51 21.98 31.00
CA VAL A 35 7.48 22.31 31.99
C VAL A 35 7.92 21.91 33.41
N ALA A 36 8.48 20.72 33.58
CA ALA A 36 8.98 20.24 34.86
C ALA A 36 10.14 21.11 35.39
N GLU A 37 11.06 21.53 34.53
CA GLU A 37 12.17 22.43 34.88
C GLU A 37 11.65 23.79 35.36
N ARG A 38 10.71 24.40 34.62
CA ARG A 38 10.08 25.66 35.04
C ARG A 38 9.33 25.52 36.36
N ALA A 39 8.66 24.39 36.60
CA ALA A 39 8.01 24.11 37.88
C ALA A 39 9.03 23.99 39.02
N ALA A 40 10.16 23.30 38.80
CA ALA A 40 11.24 23.20 39.78
C ALA A 40 11.87 24.56 40.10
N ALA A 41 12.10 25.41 39.09
CA ALA A 41 12.60 26.77 39.29
C ALA A 41 11.64 27.63 40.13
N ARG A 42 10.32 27.48 39.93
CA ARG A 42 9.30 28.15 40.76
C ARG A 42 9.34 27.69 42.21
N VAL A 43 9.57 26.40 42.47
CA VAL A 43 9.75 25.87 43.84
C VAL A 43 10.98 26.48 44.50
N ILE A 44 12.10 26.59 43.78
CA ILE A 44 13.33 27.21 44.31
C ILE A 44 13.04 28.67 44.70
N LYS A 45 12.41 29.44 43.80
CA LYS A 45 12.00 30.83 44.09
C LYS A 45 11.03 30.95 45.28
N ALA A 46 10.13 29.99 45.45
CA ALA A 46 9.23 29.97 46.60
C ALA A 46 9.95 29.63 47.91
N ARG A 47 10.98 28.76 47.87
CA ARG A 47 11.82 28.44 49.04
C ARG A 47 12.64 29.65 49.50
N THR A 48 13.20 30.42 48.56
CA THR A 48 13.93 31.65 48.90
C THR A 48 12.97 32.67 49.54
N ALA A 49 11.80 32.91 48.94
CA ALA A 49 10.78 33.80 49.48
C ALA A 49 10.27 33.37 50.87
N ARG A 50 10.11 32.05 51.12
CA ARG A 50 9.80 31.53 52.47
C ARG A 50 10.90 31.87 53.46
N THR A 51 12.16 31.72 53.06
CA THR A 51 13.32 31.96 53.91
C THR A 51 13.44 33.44 54.28
N GLU A 52 13.20 34.33 53.32
CA GLU A 52 13.09 35.78 53.56
C GLU A 52 11.94 36.13 54.51
N ALA A 53 10.75 35.54 54.32
CA ALA A 53 9.62 35.74 55.22
C ALA A 53 9.92 35.27 56.66
N ARG A 54 10.65 34.16 56.83
CA ARG A 54 11.12 33.70 58.15
C ARG A 54 12.11 34.67 58.79
N LYS A 55 13.05 35.22 58.01
CA LYS A 55 13.98 36.25 58.50
C LYS A 55 13.23 37.51 58.94
N ALA A 56 12.23 37.94 58.17
CA ALA A 56 11.39 39.09 58.50
C ALA A 56 10.56 38.87 59.77
N LEU A 57 10.02 37.66 59.98
CA LEU A 57 9.33 37.30 61.22
C LEU A 57 10.27 37.43 62.43
N ARG A 58 11.47 36.85 62.36
CA ARG A 58 12.48 36.98 63.42
C ARG A 58 12.86 38.43 63.71
N ALA A 59 12.91 39.28 62.68
CA ALA A 59 13.17 40.71 62.87
C ALA A 59 12.00 41.43 63.56
N ALA A 60 10.75 41.11 63.18
CA ALA A 60 9.56 41.65 63.81
C ALA A 60 9.41 41.21 65.28
N GLU A 61 9.77 39.96 65.59
CA GLU A 61 9.83 39.43 66.96
C GLU A 61 10.84 40.22 67.81
N ARG A 62 12.05 40.46 67.30
CA ARG A 62 13.07 41.27 68.00
C ARG A 62 12.65 42.72 68.19
N ALA A 63 11.95 43.30 67.22
CA ALA A 63 11.47 44.68 67.29
C ALA A 63 10.20 44.85 68.12
N GLY A 64 9.53 43.76 68.51
CA GLY A 64 8.26 43.77 69.26
C GLY A 64 7.07 44.37 68.50
N LYS A 65 7.18 44.58 67.17
CA LYS A 65 6.17 45.27 66.35
C LYS A 65 5.93 44.51 65.04
N GLY A 66 4.68 44.48 64.58
CA GLY A 66 4.33 43.92 63.26
C GLY A 66 4.35 42.39 63.16
N ILE A 67 4.44 41.67 64.29
CA ILE A 67 4.52 40.20 64.35
C ILE A 67 3.35 39.53 63.62
N ALA A 68 2.11 39.93 63.91
CA ALA A 68 0.92 39.32 63.29
C ALA A 68 0.93 39.42 61.75
N ALA A 69 1.42 40.53 61.19
CA ALA A 69 1.53 40.69 59.74
C ALA A 69 2.64 39.80 59.15
N ALA A 70 3.77 39.67 59.84
CA ALA A 70 4.86 38.78 59.44
C ALA A 70 4.45 37.30 59.51
N THR A 71 3.71 36.89 60.53
CA THR A 71 3.16 35.53 60.67
C THR A 71 2.21 35.18 59.52
N ARG A 72 1.26 36.08 59.18
CA ARG A 72 0.37 35.89 58.03
C ARG A 72 1.13 35.76 56.71
N ARG A 73 2.16 36.60 56.51
CA ARG A 73 3.02 36.53 55.32
C ARG A 73 3.76 35.18 55.24
N LEU A 74 4.33 34.72 56.36
CA LEU A 74 5.00 33.43 56.40
C LEU A 74 4.04 32.28 56.06
N ALA A 75 2.87 32.25 56.70
CA ALA A 75 1.84 31.23 56.44
C ALA A 75 1.42 31.20 54.95
N THR A 76 1.22 32.38 54.35
CA THR A 76 0.89 32.49 52.91
C THR A 76 2.02 31.93 52.02
N ARG A 77 3.28 32.21 52.36
CA ARG A 77 4.45 31.68 51.61
C ARG A 77 4.61 30.17 51.79
N GLU A 78 4.28 29.63 52.96
CA GLU A 78 4.33 28.20 53.24
C GLU A 78 3.23 27.45 52.49
N ALA A 79 1.99 27.95 52.50
CA ALA A 79 0.89 27.42 51.70
C ALA A 79 1.24 27.41 50.20
N ARG A 80 1.75 28.53 49.68
CA ARG A 80 2.14 28.64 48.27
C ARG A 80 3.29 27.69 47.90
N LEU A 81 4.25 27.50 48.81
CA LEU A 81 5.33 26.53 48.59
C LEU A 81 4.78 25.10 48.53
N ALA A 82 3.86 24.73 49.40
CA ALA A 82 3.24 23.40 49.39
C ALA A 82 2.54 23.12 48.07
N GLU A 83 1.71 24.06 47.58
CA GLU A 83 1.05 23.96 46.27
C GLU A 83 2.06 23.77 45.12
N LEU A 84 3.12 24.58 45.09
CA LEU A 84 4.12 24.53 44.04
C LEU A 84 4.94 23.24 44.09
N VAL A 85 5.19 22.68 45.27
CA VAL A 85 5.88 21.40 45.44
C VAL A 85 5.04 20.26 44.90
N GLU A 86 3.74 20.22 45.21
CA GLU A 86 2.84 19.21 44.65
C GLU A 86 2.74 19.33 43.12
N ALA A 87 2.56 20.55 42.61
CA ALA A 87 2.57 20.79 41.17
C ALA A 87 3.90 20.36 40.52
N ALA A 88 5.05 20.61 41.15
CA ALA A 88 6.33 20.17 40.62
C ALA A 88 6.48 18.64 40.63
N ARG A 89 5.91 17.94 41.63
CA ARG A 89 5.89 16.48 41.68
C ARG A 89 5.08 15.89 40.53
N THR A 90 3.88 16.43 40.27
CA THR A 90 3.05 15.96 39.14
C THR A 90 3.74 16.21 37.80
N ARG A 91 4.32 17.41 37.58
CA ARG A 91 5.08 17.70 36.34
C ARG A 91 6.31 16.81 36.18
N LYS A 92 7.01 16.48 37.27
CA LYS A 92 8.14 15.54 37.22
C LYS A 92 7.68 14.12 36.86
N ALA A 93 6.53 13.68 37.36
CA ALA A 93 5.94 12.40 37.00
C ALA A 93 5.54 12.36 35.51
N GLU A 94 4.90 13.41 35.00
CA GLU A 94 4.57 13.57 33.57
C GLU A 94 5.82 13.50 32.69
N ALA A 95 6.88 14.24 33.03
CA ALA A 95 8.16 14.18 32.30
C ALA A 95 8.79 12.78 32.32
N THR A 96 8.67 12.07 33.45
CA THR A 96 9.17 10.68 33.55
C THR A 96 8.36 9.73 32.69
N ALA A 97 7.03 9.90 32.65
CA ALA A 97 6.15 9.11 31.79
C ALA A 97 6.43 9.37 30.30
N ALA A 98 6.60 10.64 29.90
CA ALA A 98 6.96 11.02 28.53
C ALA A 98 8.31 10.41 28.09
N ARG A 99 9.32 10.43 28.98
CA ARG A 99 10.62 9.77 28.73
C ARG A 99 10.48 8.26 28.53
N ARG A 100 9.64 7.59 29.33
CA ARG A 100 9.36 6.15 29.15
C ARG A 100 8.65 5.88 27.83
N ALA A 101 7.65 6.70 27.48
CA ALA A 101 6.93 6.59 26.21
C ALA A 101 7.86 6.74 25.01
N ARG A 102 8.77 7.72 25.02
CA ARG A 102 9.80 7.88 24.00
C ARG A 102 10.66 6.62 23.84
N ARG A 103 11.22 6.10 24.94
CA ARG A 103 12.06 4.88 24.88
C ARG A 103 11.30 3.70 24.30
N SER A 104 10.04 3.53 24.67
CA SER A 104 9.18 2.49 24.10
C SER A 104 8.94 2.69 22.60
N ALA A 105 8.72 3.93 22.16
CA ALA A 105 8.58 4.26 20.74
C ALA A 105 9.88 3.98 19.95
N GLU A 106 11.05 4.37 20.47
CA GLU A 106 12.35 4.10 19.84
C GLU A 106 12.61 2.60 19.69
N ARG A 107 12.34 1.79 20.72
CA ARG A 107 12.43 0.32 20.63
C ARG A 107 11.47 -0.27 19.60
N LYS A 108 10.28 0.32 19.46
CA LYS A 108 9.28 -0.11 18.47
C LYS A 108 9.76 0.18 17.05
N VAL A 109 10.35 1.36 16.81
CA VAL A 109 10.99 1.71 15.53
C VAL A 109 12.09 0.71 15.22
N GLU A 110 12.99 0.43 16.16
CA GLU A 110 14.09 -0.53 15.96
C GLU A 110 13.56 -1.94 15.60
N SER A 111 12.57 -2.43 16.35
CA SER A 111 11.94 -3.74 16.11
C SER A 111 11.25 -3.83 14.73
N ILE A 112 10.56 -2.78 14.32
CA ILE A 112 9.88 -2.74 13.02
C ILE A 112 10.90 -2.56 11.90
N GLY A 113 11.92 -1.71 12.08
CA GLY A 113 13.01 -1.48 11.14
C GLY A 113 13.76 -2.77 10.84
N ARG A 114 14.10 -3.56 11.87
CA ARG A 114 14.72 -4.88 11.68
C ARG A 114 13.83 -5.83 10.85
N ARG A 115 12.52 -5.83 11.09
CA ARG A 115 11.56 -6.65 10.30
C ARG A 115 11.43 -6.16 8.87
N ALA A 116 11.40 -4.85 8.65
CA ALA A 116 11.33 -4.24 7.32
C ALA A 116 12.60 -4.56 6.51
N ALA A 117 13.78 -4.46 7.12
CA ALA A 117 15.05 -4.83 6.50
C ALA A 117 15.06 -6.30 6.06
N LEU A 118 14.67 -7.23 6.95
CA LEU A 118 14.58 -8.65 6.61
C LEU A 118 13.57 -8.94 5.48
N ALA A 119 12.42 -8.24 5.48
CA ALA A 119 11.43 -8.37 4.42
C ALA A 119 11.96 -7.86 3.08
N ALA A 120 12.69 -6.74 3.09
CA ALA A 120 13.34 -6.18 1.91
C ALA A 120 14.41 -7.14 1.35
N THR A 121 15.31 -7.66 2.20
CA THR A 121 16.34 -8.63 1.78
C THR A 121 15.73 -9.86 1.13
N ARG A 122 14.68 -10.45 1.73
CA ARG A 122 13.96 -11.60 1.14
C ARG A 122 13.31 -11.26 -0.19
N SER A 123 12.78 -10.05 -0.34
CA SER A 123 12.19 -9.60 -1.61
C SER A 123 13.25 -9.46 -2.69
N VAL A 124 14.41 -8.87 -2.37
CA VAL A 124 15.53 -8.73 -3.30
C VAL A 124 16.09 -10.09 -3.71
N GLN A 125 16.30 -11.00 -2.77
CA GLN A 125 16.75 -12.37 -3.04
C GLN A 125 15.79 -13.09 -4.01
N LYS A 126 14.47 -12.94 -3.80
CA LYS A 126 13.47 -13.54 -4.70
C LYS A 126 13.53 -12.96 -6.11
N ILE A 127 13.70 -11.64 -6.23
CA ILE A 127 13.82 -10.97 -7.54
C ILE A 127 15.10 -11.43 -8.24
N ALA A 128 16.23 -11.48 -7.51
CA ALA A 128 17.51 -11.93 -8.04
C ALA A 128 17.47 -13.39 -8.52
N ALA A 129 16.80 -14.30 -7.77
CA ALA A 129 16.61 -15.68 -8.19
C ALA A 129 15.80 -15.77 -9.50
N VAL A 130 14.69 -15.03 -9.61
CA VAL A 130 13.86 -15.01 -10.84
C VAL A 130 14.63 -14.44 -12.04
N LEU A 131 15.45 -13.41 -11.84
CA LEU A 131 16.27 -12.84 -12.91
C LEU A 131 17.43 -13.77 -13.30
N GLY A 132 18.01 -14.50 -12.34
CA GLY A 132 19.08 -15.47 -12.59
C GLY A 132 18.59 -16.76 -13.26
N GLU A 133 17.34 -17.17 -13.03
CA GLU A 133 16.69 -18.33 -13.66
C GLU A 133 16.02 -18.02 -15.00
N ALA A 134 15.99 -16.75 -15.42
CA ALA A 134 15.40 -16.36 -16.69
C ALA A 134 16.28 -16.86 -17.85
N VAL A 135 16.03 -18.10 -18.27
CA VAL A 135 16.52 -18.63 -19.56
C VAL A 135 15.86 -17.80 -20.64
N LEU A 136 16.62 -16.85 -21.20
CA LEU A 136 16.21 -16.15 -22.41
C LEU A 136 16.02 -17.21 -23.49
N THR A 137 14.76 -17.46 -23.85
CA THR A 137 14.46 -18.30 -25.01
C THR A 137 15.08 -17.59 -26.20
N PRO A 138 15.93 -18.26 -26.99
CA PRO A 138 16.50 -17.64 -28.18
C PRO A 138 15.34 -17.17 -29.06
N ALA A 139 15.51 -16.00 -29.67
CA ALA A 139 14.55 -15.49 -30.64
C ALA A 139 14.30 -16.58 -31.70
N PRO A 140 13.06 -16.75 -32.19
CA PRO A 140 12.82 -17.65 -33.31
C PRO A 140 13.76 -17.27 -34.46
N GLU A 141 14.29 -18.28 -35.16
CA GLU A 141 15.11 -18.06 -36.34
C GLU A 141 14.34 -17.15 -37.32
N THR A 142 15.04 -16.15 -37.84
CA THR A 142 14.50 -15.23 -38.84
C THR A 142 13.94 -16.03 -40.01
N ASP A 143 12.77 -15.65 -40.54
CA ASP A 143 12.20 -16.30 -41.72
C ASP A 143 13.24 -16.33 -42.86
N PRO A 144 13.38 -17.45 -43.59
CA PRO A 144 14.34 -17.56 -44.67
C PRO A 144 14.07 -16.50 -45.74
N ILE A 145 15.07 -15.67 -46.01
CA ILE A 145 15.02 -14.62 -47.04
C ILE A 145 15.52 -15.26 -48.33
N MET A 146 14.75 -15.13 -49.42
CA MET A 146 15.18 -15.58 -50.75
C MET A 146 16.33 -14.71 -51.27
N ASP A 147 17.32 -15.34 -51.92
CA ASP A 147 18.41 -14.64 -52.59
C ASP A 147 17.92 -13.90 -53.84
N ALA A 148 18.61 -12.82 -54.23
CA ALA A 148 18.19 -11.95 -55.33
C ALA A 148 18.09 -12.67 -56.69
N ASP A 149 18.86 -13.75 -56.86
CA ASP A 149 18.90 -14.55 -58.08
C ASP A 149 17.74 -15.57 -58.16
N GLU A 150 17.02 -15.78 -57.05
CA GLU A 150 15.87 -16.70 -56.95
C GLU A 150 14.53 -15.97 -57.02
N LEU A 151 14.53 -14.65 -57.21
CA LEU A 151 13.32 -13.85 -57.26
C LEU A 151 12.44 -14.27 -58.45
N PRO A 152 11.19 -14.70 -58.22
CA PRO A 152 10.27 -15.00 -59.30
C PRO A 152 9.92 -13.70 -60.06
N ALA A 153 9.43 -13.87 -61.29
CA ALA A 153 8.98 -12.74 -62.10
C ALA A 153 7.97 -11.87 -61.34
N VAL A 154 7.99 -10.56 -61.57
CA VAL A 154 7.19 -9.57 -60.83
C VAL A 154 5.70 -9.91 -60.86
N GLU A 155 5.22 -10.44 -61.98
CA GLU A 155 3.84 -10.85 -62.19
C GLU A 155 3.41 -11.99 -61.25
N VAL A 156 4.34 -12.89 -60.90
CA VAL A 156 4.09 -13.98 -59.94
C VAL A 156 3.99 -13.40 -58.52
N ILE A 157 4.84 -12.44 -58.18
CA ILE A 157 4.81 -11.76 -56.88
C ILE A 157 3.48 -11.00 -56.72
N GLU A 158 3.05 -10.27 -57.74
CA GLU A 158 1.78 -9.55 -57.74
C GLU A 158 0.58 -10.49 -57.64
N ALA A 159 0.58 -11.62 -58.35
CA ALA A 159 -0.47 -12.63 -58.24
C ALA A 159 -0.55 -13.26 -56.84
N HIS A 160 0.60 -13.55 -56.21
CA HIS A 160 0.65 -14.06 -54.85
C HIS A 160 0.21 -13.01 -53.81
N ALA A 161 0.59 -11.74 -54.00
CA ALA A 161 0.17 -10.63 -53.14
C ALA A 161 -1.35 -10.40 -53.23
N ALA A 162 -1.91 -10.41 -54.44
CA ALA A 162 -3.36 -10.30 -54.65
C ALA A 162 -4.12 -11.48 -54.00
N ARG A 163 -3.61 -12.70 -54.16
CA ARG A 163 -4.18 -13.90 -53.52
C ARG A 163 -4.09 -13.83 -51.99
N TYR A 164 -2.99 -13.35 -51.43
CA TYR A 164 -2.84 -13.14 -49.99
C TYR A 164 -3.83 -12.10 -49.47
N ALA A 165 -3.97 -10.96 -50.15
CA ALA A 165 -4.92 -9.91 -49.75
C ALA A 165 -6.37 -10.41 -49.75
N GLU A 166 -6.74 -11.27 -50.70
CA GLU A 166 -8.06 -11.88 -50.74
C GLU A 166 -8.25 -12.92 -49.61
N LEU A 167 -7.27 -13.79 -49.37
CA LEU A 167 -7.31 -14.74 -48.26
C LEU A 167 -7.35 -14.06 -46.89
N ASP A 168 -6.60 -12.96 -46.72
CA ASP A 168 -6.61 -12.15 -45.50
C ASP A 168 -7.97 -11.46 -45.30
N ARG A 169 -8.59 -10.96 -46.37
CA ARG A 169 -9.96 -10.43 -46.33
C ARG A 169 -10.96 -11.50 -45.91
N GLN A 170 -10.90 -12.68 -46.52
CA GLN A 170 -11.75 -13.83 -46.19
C GLN A 170 -11.54 -14.29 -44.73
N ALA A 171 -10.29 -14.34 -44.26
CA ALA A 171 -9.97 -14.67 -42.87
C ALA A 171 -10.52 -13.62 -41.89
N LYS A 172 -10.42 -12.33 -42.23
CA LYS A 172 -10.99 -11.25 -41.43
C LYS A 172 -12.52 -11.31 -41.39
N ASP A 173 -13.17 -11.58 -42.51
CA ASP A 173 -14.62 -11.66 -42.59
C ASP A 173 -15.16 -12.90 -41.89
N THR A 174 -14.51 -14.05 -42.03
CA THR A 174 -14.83 -15.26 -41.24
C THR A 174 -14.60 -15.04 -39.74
N ALA A 175 -13.52 -14.34 -39.34
CA ALA A 175 -13.29 -13.97 -37.95
C ALA A 175 -14.36 -13.02 -37.41
N LYS A 176 -14.84 -12.05 -38.22
CA LYS A 176 -15.97 -11.17 -37.85
C LYS A 176 -17.25 -11.97 -37.67
N LEU A 177 -17.56 -12.92 -38.57
CA LEU A 177 -18.71 -13.81 -38.45
C LEU A 177 -18.62 -14.66 -37.17
N ALA A 178 -17.47 -15.26 -36.90
CA ALA A 178 -17.24 -16.04 -35.68
C ALA A 178 -17.38 -15.20 -34.40
N GLU A 179 -16.91 -13.94 -34.40
CA GLU A 179 -17.07 -13.05 -33.25
C GLU A 179 -18.51 -12.55 -33.11
N ALA A 180 -19.27 -12.39 -34.22
CA ALA A 180 -20.70 -12.09 -34.18
C ALA A 180 -21.49 -13.26 -33.55
N GLU A 181 -21.22 -14.49 -33.96
CA GLU A 181 -21.80 -15.71 -33.37
C GLU A 181 -21.45 -15.85 -31.89
N LYS A 182 -20.18 -15.67 -31.55
CA LYS A 182 -19.73 -15.65 -30.14
C LYS A 182 -20.39 -14.54 -29.33
N THR A 183 -20.63 -13.38 -29.93
CA THR A 183 -21.34 -12.25 -29.30
C THR A 183 -22.81 -12.57 -29.07
N TRP A 184 -23.45 -13.28 -30.00
CA TRP A 184 -24.81 -13.78 -29.83
C TRP A 184 -24.89 -14.83 -28.71
N LEU A 185 -24.00 -15.84 -28.70
CA LEU A 185 -23.93 -16.86 -27.65
C LEU A 185 -23.65 -16.26 -26.25
N ARG A 186 -22.92 -15.14 -26.18
CA ARG A 186 -22.72 -14.35 -24.95
C ARG A 186 -23.99 -13.68 -24.42
N ARG A 187 -25.15 -13.79 -25.07
CA ARG A 187 -26.44 -13.35 -24.51
C ARG A 187 -27.11 -14.44 -23.67
N LEU A 188 -26.72 -15.70 -23.83
CA LEU A 188 -27.36 -16.83 -23.17
C LEU A 188 -26.90 -17.01 -21.70
N PRO A 189 -27.80 -17.38 -20.77
CA PRO A 189 -27.44 -17.65 -19.38
C PRO A 189 -26.57 -18.90 -19.25
N THR A 190 -25.79 -18.97 -18.17
CA THR A 190 -24.97 -20.14 -17.82
C THR A 190 -25.85 -21.37 -17.66
N GLY A 191 -25.53 -22.46 -18.34
CA GLY A 191 -26.33 -23.69 -18.32
C GLY A 191 -26.16 -24.52 -19.59
N THR A 192 -26.88 -25.63 -19.65
CA THR A 192 -26.93 -26.55 -20.79
C THR A 192 -28.12 -26.20 -21.67
N HIS A 193 -27.87 -25.92 -22.95
CA HIS A 193 -28.89 -25.61 -23.96
C HIS A 193 -28.82 -26.66 -25.06
N GLY A 194 -29.64 -27.71 -24.94
CA GLY A 194 -29.57 -28.88 -25.83
C GLY A 194 -28.23 -29.61 -25.68
N ARG A 195 -27.45 -29.67 -26.76
CA ARG A 195 -26.12 -30.31 -26.82
C ARG A 195 -24.95 -29.35 -26.53
N VAL A 196 -25.23 -28.06 -26.28
CA VAL A 196 -24.22 -27.02 -26.07
C VAL A 196 -24.18 -26.62 -24.59
N VAL A 197 -22.99 -26.58 -24.00
CA VAL A 197 -22.79 -26.18 -22.59
C VAL A 197 -22.14 -24.80 -22.54
N ILE A 198 -22.80 -23.85 -21.87
CA ILE A 198 -22.31 -22.48 -21.72
C ILE A 198 -21.81 -22.26 -20.29
N THR A 199 -20.50 -22.08 -20.15
CA THR A 199 -19.86 -21.77 -18.87
C THR A 199 -19.42 -20.31 -18.82
N ARG A 200 -19.81 -19.61 -17.76
CA ARG A 200 -19.32 -18.27 -17.46
C ARG A 200 -18.54 -18.27 -16.17
N THR A 201 -17.26 -17.90 -16.25
CA THR A 201 -16.46 -17.67 -15.05
C THR A 201 -16.44 -16.16 -14.80
N PRO A 202 -16.99 -15.68 -13.67
CA PRO A 202 -16.80 -14.29 -13.28
C PRO A 202 -15.30 -14.00 -13.18
N GLY A 203 -14.82 -12.99 -13.91
CA GLY A 203 -13.48 -12.47 -13.67
C GLY A 203 -13.38 -12.06 -12.21
N ARG A 204 -12.35 -12.51 -11.49
CA ARG A 204 -12.19 -12.24 -10.05
C ARG A 204 -12.29 -10.73 -9.76
N SER A 205 -12.89 -10.42 -8.60
CA SER A 205 -12.98 -9.11 -7.93
C SER A 205 -12.53 -7.91 -8.78
N VAL A 206 -13.51 -7.26 -9.40
CA VAL A 206 -13.33 -5.94 -10.01
C VAL A 206 -12.88 -5.00 -8.90
N LEU A 207 -11.61 -4.60 -8.91
CA LEU A 207 -11.19 -3.43 -8.16
C LEU A 207 -12.03 -2.26 -8.67
N ASP A 208 -12.52 -1.42 -7.76
CA ASP A 208 -13.30 -0.23 -8.12
C ASP A 208 -12.46 0.68 -9.01
N ASN A 209 -12.73 0.66 -10.31
CA ASN A 209 -11.95 1.37 -11.30
C ASN A 209 -12.07 2.88 -11.14
N ALA A 210 -13.22 3.38 -10.66
CA ALA A 210 -13.39 4.80 -10.37
C ALA A 210 -12.48 5.21 -9.21
N ARG A 211 -12.35 4.33 -8.19
CA ARG A 211 -11.43 4.57 -7.09
C ARG A 211 -9.96 4.49 -7.51
N ILE A 212 -9.59 3.52 -8.35
CA ILE A 212 -8.22 3.42 -8.89
C ILE A 212 -7.88 4.63 -9.75
N GLU A 213 -8.81 5.10 -10.58
CA GLU A 213 -8.61 6.26 -11.46
C GLU A 213 -8.43 7.53 -10.64
N LEU A 214 -9.24 7.73 -9.59
CA LEU A 214 -9.04 8.82 -8.63
C LEU A 214 -7.69 8.70 -7.92
N ASP A 215 -7.32 7.51 -7.43
CA ASP A 215 -6.05 7.30 -6.71
C ASP A 215 -4.82 7.44 -7.64
N TYR A 216 -4.94 7.15 -8.95
CA TYR A 216 -3.88 7.35 -9.95
C TYR A 216 -3.75 8.81 -10.35
N MET A 217 -4.89 9.50 -10.56
CA MET A 217 -4.90 10.94 -10.82
C MET A 217 -4.28 11.72 -9.66
N ASP A 218 -4.61 11.33 -8.42
CA ASP A 218 -4.10 11.97 -7.21
C ASP A 218 -2.59 11.73 -7.01
N ARG A 219 -2.06 10.57 -7.41
CA ARG A 219 -0.65 10.20 -7.19
C ARG A 219 0.30 10.51 -8.35
N PHE A 220 -0.18 10.40 -9.58
CA PHE A 220 0.67 10.40 -10.77
C PHE A 220 0.25 11.43 -11.82
N GLN A 221 -0.89 12.11 -11.65
CA GLN A 221 -1.46 13.06 -12.63
C GLN A 221 -1.61 12.48 -14.06
N GLU A 222 -1.60 11.15 -14.18
CA GLU A 222 -1.69 10.43 -15.44
C GLU A 222 -2.87 9.43 -15.43
N PRO A 223 -3.60 9.31 -16.54
CA PRO A 223 -4.72 8.37 -16.63
C PRO A 223 -4.22 6.94 -16.44
N ALA A 224 -4.91 6.18 -15.58
CA ALA A 224 -4.48 4.83 -15.21
C ALA A 224 -4.37 3.91 -16.45
N PRO A 225 -3.27 3.16 -16.62
CA PRO A 225 -3.11 2.23 -17.75
C PRO A 225 -4.14 1.09 -17.66
N ARG A 226 -5.04 1.00 -18.65
CA ARG A 226 -6.17 0.05 -18.66
C ARG A 226 -5.81 -1.28 -19.34
N LYS A 227 -6.18 -2.40 -18.70
CA LYS A 227 -6.67 -3.60 -19.39
C LYS A 227 -8.07 -3.90 -18.88
N SER A 228 -9.10 -3.66 -19.68
CA SER A 228 -10.46 -4.08 -19.35
C SER A 228 -10.55 -5.61 -19.39
N THR A 229 -10.71 -6.26 -18.23
CA THR A 229 -10.87 -7.72 -18.17
C THR A 229 -12.34 -8.11 -18.26
N ARG A 230 -12.73 -8.62 -19.43
CA ARG A 230 -14.07 -9.18 -19.72
C ARG A 230 -14.26 -10.51 -18.99
N SER A 231 -15.50 -10.86 -18.62
CA SER A 231 -15.82 -12.21 -18.09
C SER A 231 -15.39 -13.30 -19.08
N THR A 232 -14.72 -14.34 -18.58
CA THR A 232 -14.28 -15.46 -19.41
C THR A 232 -15.50 -16.29 -19.83
N PHE A 233 -15.75 -16.34 -21.14
CA PHE A 233 -16.85 -17.08 -21.76
C PHE A 233 -16.27 -18.33 -22.42
N LYS A 234 -16.78 -19.51 -22.04
CA LYS A 234 -16.46 -20.79 -22.69
C LYS A 234 -17.77 -21.42 -23.20
N CYS A 235 -17.81 -21.73 -24.48
CA CYS A 235 -18.87 -22.50 -25.12
C CYS A 235 -18.31 -23.86 -25.48
N ASP A 236 -18.93 -24.93 -25.00
CA ASP A 236 -18.59 -26.30 -25.36
C ASP A 236 -19.66 -26.84 -26.32
N ALA A 237 -19.27 -27.10 -27.56
CA ALA A 237 -20.12 -27.61 -28.63
C ALA A 237 -19.58 -28.93 -29.21
N THR A 238 -18.71 -29.62 -28.47
CA THR A 238 -18.06 -30.88 -28.90
C THR A 238 -19.07 -31.97 -29.27
N ALA A 239 -20.21 -32.06 -28.57
CA ALA A 239 -21.28 -33.01 -28.87
C ALA A 239 -22.10 -32.69 -30.12
N VAL A 240 -22.01 -31.47 -30.66
CA VAL A 240 -22.64 -31.08 -31.93
C VAL A 240 -21.75 -31.49 -33.10
N LEU A 241 -20.46 -31.14 -33.02
CA LEU A 241 -19.48 -31.48 -34.05
C LEU A 241 -19.33 -33.00 -34.25
N ALA A 242 -19.36 -33.79 -33.18
CA ALA A 242 -19.29 -35.25 -33.25
C ALA A 242 -20.53 -35.90 -33.90
N ALA A 243 -21.69 -35.25 -33.88
CA ALA A 243 -22.91 -35.75 -34.51
C ALA A 243 -22.93 -35.41 -36.01
N ASP A 244 -22.47 -34.21 -36.38
CA ASP A 244 -22.36 -33.80 -37.79
C ASP A 244 -21.34 -34.67 -38.55
N GLU A 245 -20.25 -35.10 -37.90
CA GLU A 245 -19.29 -36.06 -38.47
C GLU A 245 -19.88 -37.46 -38.65
N ALA A 246 -20.77 -37.90 -37.74
CA ALA A 246 -21.45 -39.19 -37.84
C ALA A 246 -22.54 -39.19 -38.94
N ASP A 247 -23.28 -38.08 -39.08
CA ASP A 247 -24.29 -37.92 -40.13
C ASP A 247 -23.64 -37.73 -41.52
N ALA A 248 -22.50 -37.03 -41.61
CA ALA A 248 -21.72 -36.93 -42.85
C ALA A 248 -21.17 -38.30 -43.30
N ALA A 249 -20.69 -39.12 -42.35
CA ALA A 249 -20.23 -40.49 -42.62
C ALA A 249 -21.39 -41.44 -42.99
N ALA A 250 -22.58 -41.25 -42.42
CA ALA A 250 -23.78 -42.02 -42.78
C ALA A 250 -24.28 -41.68 -44.20
N LEU A 251 -24.16 -40.42 -44.64
CA LEU A 251 -24.51 -40.01 -46.01
C LEU A 251 -23.53 -40.55 -47.06
N THR A 252 -22.25 -40.75 -46.72
CA THR A 252 -21.26 -41.33 -47.64
C THR A 252 -21.38 -42.85 -47.81
N LEU A 253 -22.10 -43.53 -46.92
CA LEU A 253 -22.37 -44.98 -47.00
C LEU A 253 -23.64 -45.34 -47.79
N ILE A 254 -24.45 -44.34 -48.19
CA ILE A 254 -25.71 -44.53 -48.94
C ILE A 254 -25.56 -44.09 -50.42
N ALA A 255 -24.45 -43.45 -50.80
CA ALA A 255 -24.10 -43.11 -52.18
C ALA A 255 -23.14 -44.14 -52.80
#